data_AF-A0A3L6NS86-F1
#
_entry.id   AF-A0A3L6NS86-F1
#
_cell.length_a   1.000
_cell.length_b   1.000
_cell.length_c   1.000
_cell.angle_alpha   90.00
_cell.angle_beta   90.00
_cell.angle_gamma   90.00
#
_symmetry.space_group_name_H-M   'P 1'
#
loop_
_entity.id
_entity.type
_entity.pdbx_description
1 polymer ?
#
loop_
_entity_poly.entity_id
_entity_poly.type
_entity_poly.pdbx_seq_one_letter_code
_entity_poly.pdbx_strand_id
1 'polypeptide(L)'
;MTKFRPCIDLHAGQVKQIVGGTLDSTSSALQTNYVSQHPPAHFAQLYRDNDLTGAHVIMLGPGNEGPAKEALEAWPGGLQVGGGINDKNAKEWLNAGAEKVQ
;
A
#
# COMPACT_ATOMS: atom_id res chain seq x y z
N MET A 1 -18.73 12.42 11.66
CA MET A 1 -18.72 11.05 11.13
C MET A 1 -17.28 10.56 11.07
N THR A 2 -17.02 9.34 11.53
CA THR A 2 -15.69 8.71 11.43
C THR A 2 -15.49 8.21 10.01
N LYS A 3 -14.37 8.56 9.37
CA LYS A 3 -13.99 8.06 8.04
C LYS A 3 -13.01 6.91 8.20
N PHE A 4 -13.41 5.71 7.78
CA PHE A 4 -12.51 4.55 7.72
C PHE A 4 -11.58 4.70 6.51
N ARG A 5 -10.28 4.46 6.70
CA ARG A 5 -9.26 4.51 5.64
C ARG A 5 -8.42 3.24 5.71
N PRO A 6 -8.67 2.25 4.85
CA PRO A 6 -7.91 1.01 4.88
C PRO A 6 -6.50 1.19 4.29
N CYS A 7 -5.59 0.29 4.67
CA CYS A 7 -4.20 0.25 4.21
C CYS A 7 -3.85 -1.12 3.64
N ILE A 8 -3.09 -1.13 2.54
CA ILE A 8 -2.36 -2.30 2.03
C ILE A 8 -0.88 -2.08 2.34
N ASP A 9 -0.40 -2.70 3.42
CA ASP A 9 1.01 -2.70 3.80
C ASP A 9 1.78 -3.76 3.01
N LEU A 10 2.72 -3.34 2.17
CA LEU A 10 3.55 -4.23 1.36
C LEU A 10 4.94 -4.36 1.95
N HIS A 11 5.38 -5.58 2.23
CA HIS A 11 6.75 -5.85 2.66
C HIS A 11 7.27 -7.16 2.09
N ALA A 12 8.39 -7.08 1.36
CA ALA A 12 8.96 -8.19 0.60
C ALA A 12 7.94 -8.80 -0.39
N GLY A 13 7.20 -7.91 -1.07
CA GLY A 13 6.25 -8.25 -2.13
C GLY A 13 4.93 -8.88 -1.68
N GLN A 14 4.67 -8.91 -0.37
CA GLN A 14 3.47 -9.52 0.20
C GLN A 14 2.71 -8.52 1.05
N VAL A 15 1.38 -8.69 1.13
CA VAL A 15 0.53 -7.92 2.05
C VAL A 15 0.77 -8.43 3.46
N LYS A 16 1.27 -7.57 4.35
CA LYS A 16 1.58 -7.94 5.74
C LYS A 16 0.98 -6.94 6.70
N GLN A 17 0.24 -7.44 7.68
CA GLN A 17 -0.08 -6.64 8.85
C GLN A 17 1.14 -6.63 9.79
N ILE A 18 1.71 -5.45 9.98
CA ILE A 18 2.85 -5.24 10.87
C ILE A 18 2.35 -4.54 12.14
N VAL A 19 2.89 -4.96 13.30
CA VAL A 19 2.63 -4.36 14.60
C VAL A 19 3.97 -3.93 15.20
N GLY A 20 4.00 -2.73 15.78
CA GLY A 20 5.24 -2.07 16.20
C GLY A 20 5.46 -0.83 15.32
N GLY A 21 5.11 0.33 15.86
CA GLY A 21 5.18 1.59 15.14
C GLY A 21 6.63 2.02 14.92
N THR A 22 6.97 2.27 13.65
CA THR A 22 8.26 2.76 13.10
C THR A 22 9.13 1.66 12.49
N LEU A 23 9.38 1.76 11.17
CA LEU A 23 10.43 1.03 10.48
C LEU A 23 11.77 1.72 10.77
N ASP A 24 12.39 1.41 11.90
CA ASP A 24 13.81 1.69 12.10
C ASP A 24 14.62 0.41 11.86
N SER A 25 15.76 0.53 11.19
CA SER A 25 16.68 -0.60 10.94
C SER A 25 17.34 -1.13 12.22
N THR A 26 17.02 -0.53 13.37
CA THR A 26 17.67 -0.73 14.67
C THR A 26 16.77 -1.31 15.75
N SER A 27 15.44 -1.20 15.67
CA SER A 27 14.58 -1.79 16.68
C SER A 27 14.21 -3.22 16.32
N SER A 28 14.48 -4.10 17.27
CA SER A 28 14.06 -5.48 17.36
C SER A 28 12.54 -5.66 17.47
N ALA A 29 11.72 -4.66 17.14
CA ALA A 29 10.29 -4.63 17.46
C ALA A 29 9.36 -4.58 16.24
N LEU A 30 9.85 -4.70 15.01
CA LEU A 30 8.97 -4.84 13.84
C LEU A 30 8.44 -6.28 13.75
N GLN A 31 7.27 -6.52 14.32
CA GLN A 31 6.67 -7.84 14.35
C GLN A 31 5.65 -7.98 13.22
N THR A 32 5.85 -8.97 12.36
CA THR A 32 4.81 -9.38 11.41
C THR A 32 3.75 -10.12 12.21
N ASN A 33 2.56 -9.53 12.31
CA ASN A 33 1.43 -10.16 12.97
C ASN A 33 0.72 -11.13 12.02
N TYR A 34 0.60 -10.75 10.75
CA TYR A 34 -0.05 -11.59 9.74
C TYR A 34 0.53 -11.35 8.35
N VAL A 35 0.66 -12.42 7.57
CA VAL A 35 0.96 -12.37 6.14
C VAL A 35 -0.26 -12.89 5.39
N SER A 36 -0.80 -12.08 4.48
CA SER A 36 -1.96 -12.49 3.69
C SER A 36 -1.58 -13.51 2.62
N GLN A 37 -2.52 -14.43 2.37
CA GLN A 37 -2.48 -15.31 1.20
C GLN A 37 -3.07 -14.65 -0.05
N HIS A 38 -3.73 -13.50 0.11
CA HIS A 38 -4.34 -12.76 -1.00
C HIS A 38 -3.38 -11.71 -1.55
N PRO A 39 -3.40 -11.48 -2.86
CA PRO A 39 -2.58 -10.45 -3.49
C PRO A 39 -3.09 -9.05 -3.14
N PRO A 40 -2.28 -8.00 -3.33
CA PRO A 40 -2.68 -6.60 -3.12
C PRO A 40 -3.93 -6.21 -3.92
N ALA A 41 -4.05 -6.70 -5.16
CA ALA A 41 -5.22 -6.44 -6.02
C ALA A 41 -6.53 -6.91 -5.39
N HIS A 42 -6.53 -8.02 -4.64
CA HIS A 42 -7.71 -8.50 -3.95
C HIS A 42 -8.24 -7.47 -2.95
N PHE A 43 -7.34 -6.85 -2.18
CA PHE A 43 -7.72 -5.82 -1.21
C PHE A 43 -8.14 -4.52 -1.89
N ALA A 44 -7.46 -4.12 -2.96
CA ALA A 44 -7.86 -2.95 -3.74
C ALA A 44 -9.28 -3.10 -4.32
N GLN A 45 -9.61 -4.28 -4.86
CA GLN A 45 -10.97 -4.62 -5.31
C GLN A 45 -11.97 -4.58 -4.15
N LEU A 46 -11.63 -5.20 -3.01
CA LEU A 46 -12.50 -5.17 -1.83
C LEU A 46 -12.80 -3.73 -1.38
N TYR A 47 -11.80 -2.85 -1.39
CA TYR A 47 -11.99 -1.46 -0.99
C TYR A 47 -12.85 -0.69 -1.98
N ARG A 48 -12.64 -0.91 -3.28
CA ARG A 48 -13.44 -0.35 -4.36
C ARG A 48 -14.90 -0.76 -4.25
N ASP A 49 -15.14 -2.05 -4.08
CA ASP A 49 -16.49 -2.64 -4.06
C ASP A 49 -17.29 -2.18 -2.82
N ASN A 50 -16.60 -1.68 -1.79
CA ASN A 50 -17.19 -1.08 -0.59
C ASN A 50 -17.06 0.47 -0.54
N ASP A 51 -16.64 1.12 -1.63
CA ASP A 51 -16.46 2.57 -1.75
C ASP A 51 -15.59 3.21 -0.62
N LEU A 52 -14.54 2.50 -0.21
CA LEU A 52 -13.67 2.91 0.89
C LEU A 52 -12.61 3.92 0.42
N THR A 53 -13.06 5.16 0.19
CA THR A 53 -12.20 6.23 -0.36
C THR A 53 -11.12 6.72 0.60
N GLY A 54 -9.97 7.13 0.05
CA GLY A 54 -8.81 7.55 0.83
C GLY A 54 -8.01 6.40 1.43
N ALA A 55 -8.15 5.22 0.83
CA ALA A 55 -7.30 4.06 1.09
C ALA A 55 -5.88 4.28 0.56
N HIS A 56 -4.92 3.58 1.13
CA HIS A 56 -3.51 3.67 0.73
C HIS A 56 -2.87 2.30 0.53
N VAL A 57 -1.85 2.27 -0.32
CA VAL A 57 -0.91 1.17 -0.50
C VAL A 57 0.48 1.69 -0.17
N ILE A 58 1.14 1.11 0.83
CA ILE A 58 2.44 1.58 1.33
C ILE A 58 3.51 0.52 1.09
N MET A 59 4.60 0.94 0.46
CA MET A 59 5.77 0.10 0.19
C MET A 59 6.75 0.21 1.34
N LEU A 60 6.85 -0.85 2.14
CA LEU A 60 7.74 -0.95 3.28
C LEU A 60 9.00 -1.73 2.86
N GLY A 61 10.00 -1.00 2.39
CA GLY A 61 11.26 -1.57 1.90
C GLY A 61 11.24 -1.96 0.40
N PRO A 62 12.32 -2.61 -0.08
CA PRO A 62 12.47 -2.94 -1.50
C PRO A 62 11.56 -4.10 -1.96
N GLY A 63 11.34 -4.21 -3.28
CA GLY A 63 10.63 -5.33 -3.90
C GLY A 63 9.11 -5.22 -3.89
N ASN A 64 8.56 -4.04 -3.58
CA ASN A 64 7.11 -3.82 -3.47
C ASN A 64 6.49 -3.12 -4.68
N GLU A 65 7.29 -2.68 -5.67
CA GLU A 65 6.79 -1.85 -6.77
C GLU A 65 5.76 -2.57 -7.65
N GLY A 66 6.05 -3.82 -8.05
CA GLY A 66 5.10 -4.65 -8.82
C GLY A 66 3.79 -4.87 -8.07
N PRO A 67 3.83 -5.38 -6.83
CA PRO A 67 2.65 -5.54 -5.97
C PRO A 67 1.87 -4.24 -5.73
N ALA A 68 2.55 -3.09 -5.63
CA ALA A 68 1.88 -1.79 -5.52
C ALA A 68 1.14 -1.43 -6.81
N LYS A 69 1.78 -1.59 -7.97
CA LYS A 69 1.14 -1.39 -9.29
C LYS A 69 -0.06 -2.31 -9.48
N GLU A 70 0.05 -3.57 -9.06
CA GLU A 70 -1.07 -4.53 -9.07
C GLU A 70 -2.30 -4.03 -8.30
N ALA A 71 -2.08 -3.41 -7.13
CA ALA A 71 -3.16 -2.78 -6.36
C ALA A 71 -3.75 -1.55 -7.07
N LEU A 72 -2.91 -0.71 -7.67
CA LEU A 72 -3.35 0.49 -8.40
C LEU A 72 -4.17 0.13 -9.65
N GLU A 73 -3.75 -0.88 -10.40
CA GLU A 73 -4.45 -1.38 -11.58
C GLU A 73 -5.84 -1.96 -11.22
N ALA A 74 -5.96 -2.55 -10.03
CA ALA A 74 -7.23 -3.06 -9.52
C ALA A 74 -8.22 -1.96 -9.14
N TRP A 75 -7.75 -0.77 -8.74
CA TRP A 75 -8.61 0.40 -8.51
C TRP A 75 -7.95 1.72 -8.96
N PRO A 76 -7.95 2.00 -10.28
CA PRO A 76 -7.37 3.21 -10.81
C PRO A 76 -8.05 4.46 -10.25
N GLY A 77 -7.26 5.39 -9.73
CA GLY A 77 -7.72 6.62 -9.08
C GLY A 77 -8.34 6.43 -7.70
N GLY A 78 -8.27 5.23 -7.11
CA GLY A 78 -8.86 4.93 -5.81
C GLY A 78 -7.89 4.90 -4.62
N LEU A 79 -6.61 4.63 -4.90
CA LEU A 79 -5.58 4.42 -3.89
C LEU A 79 -4.53 5.52 -3.89
N GLN A 80 -4.01 5.84 -2.71
CA GLN A 80 -2.80 6.65 -2.54
C GLN A 80 -1.61 5.72 -2.38
N VAL A 81 -0.51 5.96 -3.11
CA VAL A 81 0.71 5.15 -2.98
C VAL A 81 1.77 5.90 -2.20
N GLY A 82 2.46 5.21 -1.29
CA GLY A 82 3.57 5.78 -0.56
C GLY A 82 4.71 4.81 -0.28
N GLY A 83 5.83 5.35 0.20
CA GLY A 83 7.07 4.62 0.46
C GLY A 83 8.05 4.75 -0.72
N GLY A 84 9.14 5.49 -0.52
CA GLY A 84 10.15 5.70 -1.56
C GLY A 84 9.72 6.62 -2.72
N ILE A 85 8.61 7.34 -2.58
CA ILE A 85 8.15 8.34 -3.56
C ILE A 85 9.04 9.58 -3.48
N ASN A 86 9.41 10.12 -4.64
CA ASN A 86 10.14 11.37 -4.81
C ASN A 86 9.72 12.10 -6.10
N ASP A 87 10.27 13.29 -6.33
CA ASP A 87 10.01 14.13 -7.49
C ASP A 87 10.32 13.47 -8.84
N LYS A 88 11.21 12.46 -8.86
CA LYS A 88 11.61 11.75 -10.08
C LYS A 88 10.68 10.61 -10.45
N ASN A 89 10.04 9.96 -9.48
CA ASN A 89 9.15 8.81 -9.73
C ASN A 89 7.66 9.09 -9.53
N ALA A 90 7.28 10.22 -8.92
CA ALA A 90 5.88 10.57 -8.65
C ALA A 90 4.96 10.48 -9.88
N LYS A 91 5.43 10.95 -11.04
CA LYS A 91 4.66 10.90 -12.29
C LYS A 91 4.37 9.47 -12.76
N GLU A 92 5.32 8.55 -12.57
CA GLU A 92 5.14 7.15 -12.95
C GLU A 92 4.01 6.51 -12.13
N TRP A 93 3.97 6.80 -10.83
CA TRP A 93 2.94 6.29 -9.92
C TRP A 93 1.54 6.83 -10.22
N LEU A 94 1.44 8.13 -10.54
CA LEU A 94 0.17 8.72 -11.00
C LEU A 94 -0.30 8.07 -12.31
N ASN A 95 0.61 7.86 -13.26
CA ASN A 95 0.30 7.18 -14.52
C ASN A 95 -0.10 5.70 -14.31
N ALA A 96 0.45 5.05 -13.28
CA ALA A 96 0.10 3.68 -12.89
C ALA A 96 -1.27 3.57 -12.19
N GLY A 97 -1.97 4.69 -11.97
CA GLY A 97 -3.33 4.70 -11.43
C GLY A 97 -3.45 5.15 -9.98
N ALA A 98 -2.39 5.72 -9.38
CA ALA A 98 -2.51 6.33 -8.05
C ALA A 98 -3.36 7.61 -8.09
N GLU A 99 -4.27 7.76 -7.12
CA GLU A 99 -5.01 9.01 -6.88
C GLU A 99 -4.08 10.11 -6.37
N LYS A 100 -3.18 9.74 -5.45
CA LYS A 100 -2.17 10.60 -4.84
C LYS A 100 -0.89 9.80 -4.58
N VAL A 101 0.21 10.53 -4.42
CA VAL A 101 1.51 9.97 -4.02
C VAL A 101 1.98 10.63 -2.73
N GLN A 102 2.62 9.86 -1.84
CA GLN A 102 3.11 10.32 -0.53
C GLN A 102 4.52 9.82 -0.19
#